data_AF-C5IK58-F1
#
_entry.id   AF-C5IK58-F1
#
_cell.length_a   1.000
_cell.length_b   1.000
_cell.length_c   1.000
_cell.angle_alpha   90.00
_cell.angle_beta   90.00
_cell.angle_gamma   90.00
#
_symmetry.space_group_name_H-M   'P 1'
#
loop_
_entity.id
_entity.type
_entity.pdbx_description
1 polymer ?
#
loop_
_entity_poly.entity_id
_entity_poly.type
_entity_poly.pdbx_seq_one_letter_code
_entity_poly.pdbx_strand_id
1 'polypeptide(L)'
;NFMGFNCGDCKFGFTGPNCTERRLLIRKEIFQLSTAEKNKLIAYLNLAKHTISADYVIATGTYAQMNNGSNPLFADINVYDLFVWLHYYSSRDAFLNGDTVWRDIDFAHEAPAFLPWHRFFLLHWEHEIQKMTRDENFTIPYWD
;
A
#
# COMPACT_ATOMS: atom_id res chain seq x y z
N ASN A 1 0.80 -0.71 -21.42
CA ASN A 1 0.55 -1.26 -20.06
C ASN A 1 1.17 -0.38 -18.98
N PHE A 2 1.11 0.94 -19.13
CA PHE A 2 1.61 1.87 -18.11
C PHE A 2 0.61 2.00 -16.95
N MET A 3 1.10 2.37 -15.77
CA MET A 3 0.35 2.62 -14.52
C MET A 3 1.09 3.66 -13.64
N GLY A 4 0.62 3.87 -12.40
CA GLY A 4 1.21 4.82 -11.46
C GLY A 4 0.54 6.19 -11.57
N PHE A 5 0.71 7.03 -10.55
CA PHE A 5 0.05 8.34 -10.49
C PHE A 5 0.47 9.28 -11.63
N ASN A 6 1.66 9.07 -12.20
CA ASN A 6 2.23 9.83 -13.31
C ASN A 6 2.43 9.00 -14.59
N CYS A 7 1.83 7.81 -14.68
CA CYS A 7 2.03 6.86 -15.78
C CYS A 7 3.49 6.35 -15.95
N GLY A 8 4.36 6.53 -14.94
CA GLY A 8 5.76 6.12 -14.98
C GLY A 8 6.04 4.65 -14.63
N ASP A 9 5.05 3.95 -14.07
CA ASP A 9 5.17 2.54 -13.66
C ASP A 9 4.52 1.59 -14.69
N CYS A 10 4.74 0.28 -14.55
CA CYS A 10 4.10 -0.74 -15.38
C CYS A 10 3.00 -1.48 -14.63
N LYS A 11 1.87 -1.75 -15.29
CA LYS A 11 0.75 -2.55 -14.72
C LYS A 11 1.26 -3.82 -14.05
N PHE A 12 0.65 -4.23 -12.93
CA PHE A 12 1.01 -5.49 -12.26
C PHE A 12 1.11 -6.65 -13.25
N GLY A 13 2.24 -7.36 -13.22
CA GLY A 13 2.56 -8.44 -14.15
C GLY A 13 3.28 -8.00 -15.43
N PHE A 14 3.63 -6.72 -15.56
CA PHE A 14 4.45 -6.19 -16.65
C PHE A 14 5.68 -5.46 -16.11
N THR A 15 6.77 -5.47 -16.87
CA THR A 15 8.02 -4.73 -16.60
C THR A 15 8.66 -4.26 -17.93
N GLY A 16 9.87 -3.70 -17.83
CA GLY A 16 10.65 -3.14 -18.93
C GLY A 16 10.27 -1.68 -19.21
N PRO A 17 11.13 -0.94 -19.93
CA PRO A 17 10.95 0.51 -20.15
C PRO A 17 9.67 0.86 -20.91
N ASN A 18 9.09 -0.10 -21.64
CA ASN A 18 7.86 0.07 -22.41
C ASN A 18 6.67 -0.72 -21.85
N CYS A 19 6.83 -1.37 -20.69
CA CYS A 19 5.80 -2.21 -20.05
C CYS A 19 5.26 -3.33 -20.96
N THR A 20 6.11 -3.91 -21.82
CA THR A 20 5.73 -4.98 -22.75
C THR A 20 6.15 -6.36 -22.27
N GLU A 21 7.09 -6.43 -21.32
CA GLU A 21 7.64 -7.68 -20.82
C GLU A 21 6.72 -8.24 -19.73
N ARG A 22 6.23 -9.47 -19.90
CA ARG A 22 5.41 -10.13 -18.88
C ARG A 22 6.29 -10.64 -17.74
N ARG A 23 5.85 -10.42 -16.51
CA ARG A 23 6.51 -10.88 -15.29
C ARG A 23 5.52 -11.68 -14.45
N LEU A 24 5.89 -12.92 -14.13
CA LEU A 24 5.15 -13.77 -13.19
C LEU A 24 6.00 -13.94 -11.93
N LEU A 25 5.44 -13.57 -10.79
CA LEU A 25 6.07 -13.73 -9.48
C LEU A 25 5.29 -14.76 -8.66
N ILE A 26 6.02 -15.55 -7.86
CA ILE A 26 5.43 -16.59 -7.00
C ILE A 26 5.57 -16.15 -5.54
N ARG A 27 4.43 -16.05 -4.85
CA ARG A 27 4.37 -15.88 -3.40
C ARG A 27 4.51 -17.25 -2.76
N LYS A 28 5.56 -17.45 -1.97
CA LYS A 28 5.86 -18.73 -1.30
C LYS A 28 5.26 -18.76 0.10
N GLU A 29 5.08 -19.96 0.62
CA GLU A 29 4.78 -20.17 2.04
C GLU A 29 6.00 -19.74 2.89
N ILE A 30 5.77 -19.04 4.01
CA ILE A 30 6.81 -18.41 4.81
C ILE A 30 7.76 -19.41 5.49
N PHE A 31 7.28 -20.58 5.92
CA PHE A 31 8.11 -21.62 6.51
C PHE A 31 9.00 -22.33 5.47
N GLN A 32 8.57 -22.39 4.21
CA GLN A 32 9.34 -22.93 3.08
C GLN A 32 10.45 -22.01 2.55
N LEU A 33 10.53 -20.77 3.02
CA LEU A 33 11.62 -19.86 2.67
C LEU A 33 12.97 -20.33 3.22
N SER A 34 14.03 -20.18 2.42
CA SER A 34 15.40 -20.33 2.89
C SER A 34 15.76 -19.27 3.94
N THR A 35 16.82 -19.50 4.71
CA THR A 35 17.33 -18.52 5.69
C THR A 35 17.63 -17.16 5.06
N ALA A 36 18.19 -17.16 3.83
CA ALA A 36 18.48 -15.93 3.10
C ALA A 36 17.21 -15.18 2.68
N GLU A 37 16.18 -15.90 2.23
CA GLU A 37 14.87 -15.29 1.88
C GLU A 37 14.17 -14.72 3.13
N LYS A 38 14.21 -15.43 4.27
CA LYS A 38 13.66 -14.93 5.55
C LYS A 38 14.37 -13.66 6.01
N ASN A 39 15.70 -13.65 5.97
CA ASN A 39 16.49 -12.47 6.34
C ASN A 39 16.21 -11.29 5.40
N LYS A 40 16.08 -11.54 4.09
CA LYS A 40 15.69 -10.51 3.11
C LYS A 40 14.32 -9.92 3.45
N LEU A 41 13.32 -10.76 3.71
CA LEU A 41 11.98 -10.31 4.08
C LEU A 41 12.02 -9.37 5.30
N ILE A 42 12.67 -9.80 6.38
CA ILE A 42 12.76 -9.00 7.62
C ILE A 42 13.51 -7.68 7.36
N ALA A 43 14.61 -7.73 6.62
CA ALA A 43 15.38 -6.53 6.27
C ALA A 43 14.54 -5.54 5.44
N TYR A 44 13.77 -6.02 4.46
CA TYR A 44 12.95 -5.16 3.60
C TYR A 44 11.76 -4.57 4.34
N LEU A 45 11.10 -5.33 5.21
CA LEU A 45 10.02 -4.79 6.07
C LEU A 45 10.56 -3.74 7.05
N ASN A 46 11.73 -3.97 7.64
CA ASN A 46 12.37 -2.99 8.51
C ASN A 46 12.77 -1.72 7.74
N LEU A 47 13.34 -1.87 6.54
CA LEU A 47 13.65 -0.74 5.67
C LEU A 47 12.39 0.05 5.29
N ALA A 48 11.29 -0.62 4.96
CA ALA A 48 10.01 0.01 4.63
C ALA A 48 9.46 0.84 5.79
N LYS A 49 9.68 0.38 7.04
CA LYS A 49 9.27 1.11 8.24
C LYS A 49 10.10 2.36 8.52
N HIS A 50 11.31 2.46 7.95
CA HIS A 50 12.24 3.58 8.17
C HIS A 50 12.49 4.43 6.93
N THR A 51 11.82 4.14 5.81
CA THR A 51 11.98 4.88 4.56
C THR A 51 10.71 5.67 4.28
N ILE A 52 10.84 7.00 4.18
CA ILE A 52 9.73 7.88 3.79
C ILE A 52 9.25 7.51 2.38
N SER A 53 7.93 7.41 2.22
CA SER A 53 7.26 7.20 0.94
C SER A 53 7.62 8.33 -0.03
N ALA A 54 8.10 7.96 -1.21
CA ALA A 54 8.50 8.93 -2.23
C ALA A 54 7.29 9.55 -2.96
N ASP A 55 6.20 8.80 -3.07
CA ASP A 55 5.07 9.14 -3.94
C ASP A 55 3.81 9.56 -3.17
N TYR A 56 3.72 9.21 -1.88
CA TYR A 56 2.51 9.41 -1.08
C TYR A 56 2.79 10.12 0.24
N VAL A 57 1.91 11.06 0.57
CA VAL A 57 1.73 11.67 1.89
C VAL A 57 0.33 11.35 2.40
N ILE A 58 0.10 11.47 3.71
CA ILE A 58 -1.22 11.21 4.30
C ILE A 58 -1.91 12.49 4.74
N ALA A 59 -3.23 12.51 4.64
CA ALA A 59 -4.04 13.58 5.22
C ALA A 59 -4.06 13.47 6.74
N THR A 60 -3.84 14.60 7.43
CA THR A 60 -3.88 14.70 8.90
C THR A 60 -5.12 15.46 9.40
N GLY A 61 -5.93 16.00 8.49
CA GLY A 61 -7.19 16.66 8.77
C GLY A 61 -8.28 16.34 7.74
N THR A 62 -9.51 16.72 8.03
CA THR A 62 -10.65 16.60 7.10
C THR A 62 -10.59 17.68 6.02
N TYR A 63 -11.33 17.48 4.93
CA TYR A 63 -11.43 18.47 3.85
C TYR A 63 -11.92 19.85 4.35
N ALA A 64 -12.84 19.86 5.32
CA ALA A 64 -13.31 21.08 5.97
C ALA A 64 -12.20 21.78 6.77
N GLN A 65 -11.40 21.02 7.53
CA GLN A 65 -10.24 21.56 8.27
C GLN A 65 -9.16 22.10 7.32
N MET A 66 -9.07 21.58 6.10
CA MET A 66 -8.18 22.09 5.05
C MET A 66 -8.71 23.33 4.32
N ASN A 67 -9.76 23.98 4.83
CA ASN A 67 -10.42 25.12 4.17
C ASN A 67 -10.75 24.83 2.70
N ASN A 68 -11.46 23.72 2.47
CA ASN A 68 -11.84 23.23 1.14
C ASN A 68 -10.63 23.04 0.20
N GLY A 69 -9.48 22.67 0.76
CA GLY A 69 -8.24 22.39 0.02
C GLY A 69 -7.28 23.58 -0.10
N SER A 70 -7.66 24.77 0.37
CA SER A 70 -6.78 25.95 0.31
C SER A 70 -5.67 25.94 1.39
N ASN A 71 -5.84 25.15 2.45
CA ASN A 71 -4.86 24.97 3.52
C ASN A 71 -4.53 23.48 3.68
N PRO A 72 -3.61 22.92 2.87
CA PRO A 72 -3.34 21.48 2.84
C PRO A 72 -2.74 20.99 4.15
N LEU A 73 -3.33 19.93 4.73
CA LEU A 73 -2.87 19.29 5.97
C LEU A 73 -2.35 17.89 5.68
N PHE A 74 -1.13 17.79 5.18
CA PHE A 74 -0.48 16.52 4.87
C PHE A 74 0.79 16.32 5.70
N ALA A 75 1.13 15.06 5.94
CA ALA A 75 2.38 14.68 6.57
C ALA A 75 3.07 13.56 5.78
N ASP A 76 4.40 13.61 5.79
CA ASP A 76 5.25 12.51 5.34
C ASP A 76 4.97 11.25 6.16
N ILE A 77 5.11 10.10 5.52
CA ILE A 77 4.91 8.80 6.14
C ILE A 77 5.90 7.79 5.57
N ASN A 78 6.32 6.81 6.37
CA ASN A 78 7.14 5.72 5.84
C ASN A 78 6.30 4.72 5.05
N VAL A 79 6.94 3.94 4.18
CA VAL A 79 6.27 2.97 3.30
C VAL A 79 5.42 1.98 4.11
N TYR A 80 5.92 1.45 5.23
CA TYR A 80 5.13 0.51 6.03
C TYR A 80 3.87 1.16 6.62
N ASP A 81 4.03 2.34 7.23
CA ASP A 81 2.93 3.05 7.89
C ASP A 81 1.93 3.64 6.90
N LEU A 82 2.33 3.89 5.64
CA LEU A 82 1.39 4.23 4.58
C LEU A 82 0.32 3.15 4.44
N PHE A 83 0.73 1.88 4.42
CA PHE A 83 -0.21 0.75 4.31
C PHE A 83 -1.00 0.54 5.60
N VAL A 84 -0.41 0.78 6.78
CA VAL A 84 -1.18 0.83 8.04
C VAL A 84 -2.25 1.91 7.98
N TRP A 85 -1.89 3.11 7.51
CA TRP A 85 -2.80 4.25 7.42
C TRP A 85 -3.90 4.02 6.39
N LEU A 86 -3.61 3.43 5.23
CA LEU A 86 -4.61 3.11 4.21
C LEU A 86 -5.70 2.19 4.76
N HIS A 87 -5.32 1.16 5.52
CA HIS A 87 -6.25 0.23 6.15
C HIS A 87 -7.04 0.89 7.29
N TYR A 88 -6.37 1.66 8.15
CA TYR A 88 -7.04 2.47 9.17
C TYR A 88 -8.07 3.42 8.54
N TYR A 89 -7.71 4.11 7.47
CA TYR A 89 -8.56 5.10 6.83
C TYR A 89 -9.80 4.46 6.17
N SER A 90 -9.69 3.22 5.67
CA SER A 90 -10.83 2.49 5.10
C SER A 90 -11.78 1.91 6.14
N SER A 91 -11.32 1.67 7.37
CA SER A 91 -12.10 0.95 8.40
C SER A 91 -12.39 1.79 9.64
N ARG A 92 -12.03 3.07 9.66
CA ARG A 92 -12.40 4.01 10.73
C ARG A 92 -13.86 4.46 10.60
N ASP A 93 -14.41 4.92 11.72
CA ASP A 93 -15.70 5.62 11.76
C ASP A 93 -15.78 6.75 10.70
N ALA A 94 -16.92 6.84 10.01
CA ALA A 94 -17.17 7.90 9.06
C ALA A 94 -17.70 9.15 9.77
N PHE A 95 -17.03 10.29 9.60
CA PHE A 95 -17.53 11.57 10.08
C PHE A 95 -18.78 12.00 9.32
N LEU A 96 -19.83 12.34 10.05
CA LEU A 96 -21.07 12.93 9.55
C LEU A 96 -21.14 14.40 9.98
N ASN A 97 -22.18 15.10 9.51
CA ASN A 97 -22.42 16.50 9.90
C ASN A 97 -22.70 16.63 11.41
N GLY A 98 -22.27 17.75 12.01
CA GLY A 98 -22.59 18.09 13.40
C GLY A 98 -21.93 17.19 14.44
N ASP A 99 -20.63 16.92 14.30
CA ASP A 99 -19.80 16.11 15.22
C ASP A 99 -20.30 14.68 15.45
N THR A 100 -21.15 14.18 14.55
CA THR A 100 -21.67 12.82 14.60
C THR A 100 -20.75 11.87 13.83
N VAL A 101 -20.67 10.61 14.26
CA VAL A 101 -19.91 9.55 13.58
C VAL A 101 -20.82 8.37 13.25
N TRP A 102 -20.63 7.78 12.08
CA TRP A 102 -21.20 6.48 11.73
C TRP A 102 -20.16 5.40 12.00
N ARG A 103 -20.47 4.52 12.96
CA ARG A 103 -19.56 3.44 13.41
C ARG A 103 -19.78 2.12 12.68
N ASP A 104 -21.00 1.87 12.24
CA ASP A 104 -21.38 0.62 11.56
C ASP A 104 -21.10 0.71 10.04
N ILE A 105 -19.90 1.16 9.67
CA ILE A 105 -19.44 1.26 8.29
C ILE A 105 -17.97 0.87 8.18
N ASP A 106 -17.67 0.01 7.22
CA ASP A 106 -16.31 -0.40 6.89
C ASP A 106 -16.17 -0.53 5.35
N PHE A 107 -15.21 0.18 4.76
CA PHE A 107 -14.99 0.17 3.31
C PHE A 107 -14.08 -0.96 2.84
N ALA A 108 -13.40 -1.64 3.77
CA ALA A 108 -12.48 -2.74 3.49
C ALA A 108 -12.97 -4.09 4.02
N HIS A 109 -13.97 -4.14 4.91
CA HIS A 109 -14.53 -5.37 5.48
C HIS A 109 -16.06 -5.43 5.37
N GLU A 110 -16.64 -6.56 5.80
CA GLU A 110 -18.09 -6.80 5.94
C GLU A 110 -18.94 -6.55 4.69
N ALA A 111 -18.29 -6.48 3.53
CA ALA A 111 -18.89 -6.17 2.26
C ALA A 111 -18.17 -6.93 1.12
N PRO A 112 -18.78 -7.02 -0.08
CA PRO A 112 -18.17 -7.72 -1.23
C PRO A 112 -16.79 -7.20 -1.64
N ALA A 113 -16.43 -5.98 -1.23
CA ALA A 113 -15.13 -5.38 -1.47
C ALA A 113 -13.99 -5.99 -0.63
N PHE A 114 -14.29 -6.82 0.39
CA PHE A 114 -13.27 -7.37 1.30
C PHE A 114 -12.08 -8.01 0.58
N LEU A 115 -12.33 -9.02 -0.26
CA LEU A 115 -11.26 -9.72 -0.98
C LEU A 115 -10.59 -8.84 -2.05
N PRO A 116 -11.33 -8.11 -2.91
CA PRO A 116 -10.70 -7.21 -3.88
C PRO A 116 -9.85 -6.10 -3.25
N TRP A 117 -10.31 -5.49 -2.17
CA TRP A 117 -9.60 -4.41 -1.47
C TRP A 117 -8.27 -4.91 -0.92
N HIS A 118 -8.28 -6.02 -0.17
CA HIS A 118 -7.07 -6.61 0.41
C HIS A 118 -6.13 -7.18 -0.67
N ARG A 119 -6.66 -7.66 -1.78
CA ARG A 119 -5.83 -8.06 -2.94
C ARG A 119 -5.06 -6.88 -3.51
N PHE A 120 -5.73 -5.75 -3.75
CA PHE A 120 -5.07 -4.55 -4.26
C PHE A 120 -4.07 -4.00 -3.24
N PHE A 121 -4.45 -3.96 -1.96
CA PHE A 121 -3.58 -3.57 -0.85
C PHE A 121 -2.24 -4.32 -0.88
N LEU A 122 -2.28 -5.66 -0.95
CA LEU A 122 -1.07 -6.48 -0.99
C LEU A 122 -0.27 -6.30 -2.30
N LEU A 123 -0.93 -6.13 -3.44
CA LEU A 123 -0.24 -5.86 -4.71
C LEU A 123 0.49 -4.52 -4.69
N HIS A 124 -0.16 -3.49 -4.16
CA HIS A 124 0.44 -2.17 -4.07
C HIS A 124 1.57 -2.14 -3.03
N TRP A 125 1.40 -2.80 -1.88
CA TRP A 125 2.45 -2.88 -0.86
C TRP A 125 3.70 -3.61 -1.34
N GLU A 126 3.52 -4.75 -1.99
CA GLU A 126 4.61 -5.49 -2.62
C GLU A 126 5.34 -4.63 -3.65
N HIS A 127 4.61 -3.86 -4.46
CA HIS A 127 5.18 -2.97 -5.46
C HIS A 127 5.99 -1.80 -4.85
N GLU A 128 5.49 -1.15 -3.79
CA GLU A 128 6.23 -0.07 -3.13
C GLU A 128 7.52 -0.58 -2.47
N ILE A 129 7.51 -1.80 -1.90
CA ILE A 129 8.74 -2.44 -1.41
C ILE A 129 9.69 -2.75 -2.57
N GLN A 130 9.21 -3.30 -3.70
CA GLN A 130 10.03 -3.54 -4.89
C GLN A 130 10.70 -2.26 -5.38
N LYS A 131 9.96 -1.14 -5.46
CA LYS A 131 10.49 0.18 -5.88
C LYS A 131 11.58 0.68 -4.94
N MET A 132 11.28 0.69 -3.64
CA MET A 132 12.21 1.16 -2.61
C MET A 132 13.52 0.35 -2.59
N THR A 133 13.43 -0.97 -2.75
CA THR A 133 14.58 -1.88 -2.68
C THR A 133 15.28 -2.09 -4.02
N ARG A 134 14.64 -1.68 -5.13
CA ARG A 134 15.02 -2.03 -6.50
C ARG A 134 15.11 -3.55 -6.74
N ASP A 135 14.41 -4.34 -5.93
CA ASP A 135 14.29 -5.78 -6.09
C ASP A 135 12.93 -6.12 -6.69
N GLU A 136 12.84 -6.03 -8.02
CA GLU A 136 11.63 -6.33 -8.79
C GLU A 136 11.10 -7.76 -8.63
N ASN A 137 11.91 -8.68 -8.08
CA ASN A 137 11.56 -10.07 -7.87
C ASN A 137 11.06 -10.36 -6.44
N PHE A 138 11.07 -9.36 -5.55
CA PHE A 138 10.55 -9.51 -4.20
C PHE A 138 9.06 -9.86 -4.22
N THR A 139 8.67 -10.81 -3.38
CA THR A 139 7.27 -11.14 -3.12
C THR A 139 6.98 -11.22 -1.63
N ILE A 140 5.76 -10.83 -1.24
CA ILE A 140 5.26 -11.03 0.11
C ILE A 140 4.86 -12.51 0.24
N PRO A 141 5.47 -13.29 1.16
CA PRO A 141 5.06 -14.67 1.38
C PRO A 141 3.69 -14.75 2.06
N TYR A 142 3.09 -15.92 2.04
CA TYR A 142 1.88 -16.20 2.81
C TYR A 142 2.21 -17.10 4.02
N TRP A 143 1.28 -17.13 4.97
CA TRP A 143 1.32 -17.99 6.13
C TRP A 143 0.04 -18.84 6.12
N ASP A 144 0.21 -20.17 6.13
CA ASP A 144 -0.85 -21.17 6.30
C ASP A 144 -0.83 -21.72 7.74
#